data_AF-A0A1I5DJJ2-F1
#
_entry.id   AF-A0A1I5DJJ2-F1
#
_cell.length_a   1.000
_cell.length_b   1.000
_cell.length_c   1.000
_cell.angle_alpha   90.00
_cell.angle_beta   90.00
_cell.angle_gamma   90.00
#
_symmetry.space_group_name_H-M   'P 1'
#
loop_
_entity.id
_entity.type
_entity.pdbx_description
1 polymer ?
#
loop_
_entity_poly.entity_id
_entity_poly.type
_entity_poly.pdbx_seq_one_letter_code
_entity_poly.pdbx_strand_id
1 'polypeptide(L)'
;MLKKLFAAIVTFVFAVSAMAAGNVVLVDHAHMQLGDNATSKLSYSVSPSSEIVLDLGNYKFTLWPKSEPAPDSVSVVIADNQQYYLQLQPGKKKYSLSRSTLTPRAGSIPFSSFASGQQIMIAIGRLRIDHIKKEEAFRVHWLGLVDVK
;
A
#
# COMPACT_ATOMS: atom_id res chain seq x y z
N MET A 1 37.88 -47.06 34.56
CA MET A 1 36.45 -46.67 34.66
C MET A 1 36.29 -45.24 34.15
N LEU A 2 35.41 -45.07 33.15
CA LEU A 2 34.65 -43.89 32.74
C LEU A 2 35.39 -42.59 32.29
N LYS A 3 35.61 -42.50 30.97
CA LYS A 3 35.83 -41.27 30.20
C LYS A 3 34.55 -40.42 30.25
N LYS A 4 34.62 -39.17 30.70
CA LYS A 4 33.51 -38.21 30.64
C LYS A 4 33.55 -37.50 29.28
N LEU A 5 32.60 -37.85 28.40
CA LEU A 5 32.37 -37.18 27.12
C LEU A 5 31.53 -35.92 27.38
N PHE A 6 32.12 -34.74 27.22
CA PHE A 6 31.39 -33.48 27.21
C PHE A 6 30.80 -33.27 25.81
N ALA A 7 29.51 -33.52 25.64
CA ALA A 7 28.78 -33.19 24.43
C ALA A 7 28.42 -31.71 24.45
N ALA A 8 29.13 -30.90 23.66
CA ALA A 8 28.74 -29.51 23.40
C ALA A 8 27.59 -29.50 22.38
N ILE A 9 26.37 -29.27 22.85
CA ILE A 9 25.22 -29.01 22.00
C ILE A 9 25.36 -27.58 21.48
N VAL A 10 25.87 -27.44 20.25
CA VAL A 10 25.86 -26.16 19.52
C VAL A 10 24.46 -25.99 18.93
N THR A 11 23.59 -25.27 19.63
CA THR A 11 22.28 -24.89 19.11
C THR A 11 22.47 -23.78 18.09
N PHE A 12 22.48 -24.13 16.80
CA PHE A 12 22.42 -23.16 15.71
C PHE A 12 21.01 -22.55 15.70
N VAL A 13 20.85 -21.38 16.31
CA VAL A 13 19.64 -20.57 16.13
C VAL A 13 19.73 -20.03 14.71
N PHE A 14 19.07 -20.71 13.77
CA PHE A 14 18.76 -20.11 12.47
C PHE A 14 17.81 -18.94 12.76
N ALA A 15 18.36 -17.73 12.75
CA ALA A 15 17.55 -16.55 12.49
C ALA A 15 16.93 -16.78 11.11
N VAL A 16 15.63 -17.13 11.09
CA VAL A 16 14.84 -17.13 9.87
C VAL A 16 14.71 -15.67 9.47
N SER A 17 15.68 -15.18 8.71
CA SER A 17 15.53 -13.96 7.93
C SER A 17 14.37 -14.24 6.98
N ALA A 18 13.21 -13.64 7.25
CA ALA A 18 12.07 -13.65 6.33
C ALA A 18 12.53 -12.99 5.02
N MET A 19 13.08 -13.79 4.11
CA MET A 19 13.51 -13.35 2.80
C MET A 19 12.24 -13.01 2.00
N ALA A 20 12.12 -11.72 1.70
CA ALA A 20 11.25 -11.10 0.70
C ALA A 20 9.79 -11.59 0.70
N ALA A 21 9.00 -11.12 1.65
CA ALA A 21 7.64 -10.73 1.25
C ALA A 21 7.85 -9.65 0.18
N GLY A 22 7.42 -9.90 -1.05
CA GLY A 22 7.64 -9.00 -2.18
C GLY A 22 7.12 -7.58 -1.91
N ASN A 23 7.31 -6.66 -2.86
CA ASN A 23 6.78 -5.29 -2.79
C ASN A 23 5.24 -5.32 -2.85
N VAL A 24 4.60 -5.83 -1.81
CA VAL A 24 3.17 -6.10 -1.72
C VAL A 24 2.62 -5.28 -0.57
N VAL A 25 1.58 -4.51 -0.86
CA VAL A 25 0.82 -3.76 0.13
C VAL A 25 -0.54 -4.44 0.28
N LEU A 26 -0.77 -5.09 1.41
CA LEU A 26 -2.04 -5.77 1.72
C LEU A 26 -3.02 -4.77 2.33
N VAL A 27 -4.15 -4.49 1.70
CA VAL A 27 -5.15 -3.58 2.29
C VAL A 27 -5.77 -4.23 3.53
N ASP A 28 -5.51 -3.64 4.70
CA ASP A 28 -5.99 -4.13 6.00
C ASP A 28 -6.36 -2.97 6.95
N HIS A 29 -6.91 -3.33 8.11
CA HIS A 29 -7.24 -2.37 9.15
C HIS A 29 -6.01 -1.90 9.96
N ALA A 30 -4.97 -2.71 10.05
CA ALA A 30 -3.81 -2.44 10.90
C ALA A 30 -2.97 -1.26 10.38
N HIS A 31 -2.94 -1.06 9.06
CA HIS A 31 -2.20 0.02 8.42
C HIS A 31 -3.09 1.17 7.97
N MET A 32 -4.38 1.13 8.31
CA MET A 32 -5.32 2.19 7.94
C MET A 32 -5.05 3.45 8.77
N GLN A 33 -4.84 4.57 8.08
CA GLN A 33 -4.52 5.87 8.68
C GLN A 33 -5.77 6.77 8.89
N LEU A 34 -6.99 6.21 8.80
CA LEU A 34 -8.26 6.94 8.92
C LEU A 34 -9.06 6.50 10.15
N GLY A 35 -9.73 7.45 10.79
CA GLY A 35 -10.68 7.23 11.89
C GLY A 35 -10.06 7.15 13.29
N ASP A 36 -10.91 6.96 14.30
CA ASP A 36 -10.55 7.03 15.73
C ASP A 36 -9.60 5.90 16.19
N ASN A 37 -9.53 4.81 15.42
CA ASN A 37 -8.63 3.68 15.64
C ASN A 37 -7.35 3.78 14.81
N ALA A 38 -6.93 4.97 14.38
CA ALA A 38 -5.58 5.24 13.83
C ALA A 38 -4.49 5.11 14.92
N THR A 39 -4.62 4.10 15.79
CA THR A 39 -3.85 3.87 17.01
C THR A 39 -2.44 3.36 16.75
N SER A 40 -2.07 3.11 15.50
CA SER A 40 -0.69 2.86 15.13
C SER A 40 -0.43 3.41 13.73
N LYS A 41 0.49 4.38 13.64
CA LYS A 41 1.08 4.90 12.40
C LYS A 41 1.94 3.83 11.70
N LEU A 42 1.43 2.61 11.57
CA LEU A 42 2.12 1.51 10.91
C LEU A 42 2.17 1.82 9.42
N SER A 43 3.39 2.06 8.96
CA SER A 43 3.71 2.10 7.55
C SER A 43 4.11 0.70 7.08
N TYR A 44 3.83 0.41 5.81
CA TYR A 44 4.48 -0.70 5.14
C TYR A 44 5.96 -0.37 4.93
N SER A 45 6.77 -1.42 4.85
CA SER A 45 8.15 -1.33 4.38
C SER A 45 8.27 -2.12 3.09
N VAL A 46 8.69 -1.46 2.01
CA VAL A 46 8.96 -2.11 0.72
C VAL A 46 10.36 -1.76 0.25
N SER A 47 10.94 -2.61 -0.59
CA SER A 47 12.22 -2.30 -1.21
C SER A 47 12.03 -1.38 -2.42
N PRO A 48 13.06 -0.60 -2.80
CA PRO A 48 13.03 0.16 -4.05
C PRO A 48 12.68 -0.73 -5.24
N SER A 49 11.76 -0.28 -6.08
CA SER A 49 11.24 -1.10 -7.18
C SER A 49 10.57 -0.27 -8.28
N SER A 50 10.36 -0.88 -9.45
CA SER A 50 9.49 -0.32 -10.49
C SER A 50 8.01 -0.63 -10.28
N GLU A 51 7.68 -1.44 -9.27
CA GLU A 51 6.35 -2.00 -9.06
C GLU A 51 6.06 -2.34 -7.58
N ILE A 52 4.91 -1.89 -7.10
CA ILE A 52 4.29 -2.37 -5.87
C ILE A 52 2.98 -3.07 -6.25
N VAL A 53 2.77 -4.28 -5.74
CA VAL A 53 1.49 -4.99 -5.87
C VAL A 53 0.57 -4.59 -4.72
N LEU A 54 -0.48 -3.85 -5.03
CA LEU A 54 -1.56 -3.58 -4.10
C LEU A 54 -2.51 -4.80 -4.08
N ASP A 55 -2.58 -5.49 -2.95
CA ASP A 55 -3.46 -6.62 -2.72
C ASP A 55 -4.66 -6.20 -1.85
N LEU A 56 -5.83 -6.10 -2.44
CA LEU A 56 -7.08 -5.81 -1.74
C LEU A 56 -7.57 -7.01 -0.90
N GLY A 57 -7.01 -8.20 -1.12
CA GLY A 57 -7.32 -9.43 -0.39
C GLY A 57 -8.81 -9.70 -0.27
N ASN A 58 -9.27 -9.83 0.98
CA ASN A 58 -10.69 -9.94 1.33
C ASN A 58 -11.20 -8.70 2.09
N TYR A 59 -10.47 -7.58 2.01
CA TYR A 59 -10.81 -6.36 2.71
C TYR A 59 -12.23 -5.90 2.35
N LYS A 60 -12.97 -5.47 3.36
CA LYS A 60 -14.34 -4.98 3.22
C LYS A 60 -14.34 -3.50 3.55
N PHE A 61 -14.50 -2.68 2.51
CA PHE A 61 -14.65 -1.24 2.71
C PHE A 61 -15.95 -0.96 3.46
N THR A 62 -15.83 -0.24 4.57
CA THR A 62 -17.01 0.27 5.28
C THR A 62 -17.49 1.52 4.56
N LEU A 63 -18.72 1.49 4.05
CA LEU A 63 -19.31 2.57 3.25
C LEU A 63 -20.32 3.34 4.11
N TRP A 64 -20.16 4.66 4.20
CA TRP A 64 -21.04 5.53 4.98
C TRP A 64 -21.47 6.76 4.18
N PRO A 65 -22.76 6.88 3.81
CA PRO A 65 -23.87 5.97 4.12
C PRO A 65 -23.75 4.59 3.43
N LYS A 66 -24.47 3.56 3.89
CA LYS A 66 -24.44 2.21 3.26
C LYS A 66 -24.85 2.19 1.78
N SER A 67 -25.55 3.22 1.31
CA SER A 67 -25.91 3.42 -0.10
C SER A 67 -24.75 3.98 -0.94
N GLU A 68 -23.66 4.39 -0.30
CA GLU A 68 -22.47 4.84 -0.99
C GLU A 68 -21.90 3.67 -1.82
N PRO A 69 -21.67 3.86 -3.13
CA PRO A 69 -21.12 2.77 -3.92
C PRO A 69 -19.60 2.66 -3.73
N ALA A 70 -19.10 1.44 -3.87
CA ALA A 70 -17.74 1.03 -3.53
C ALA A 70 -16.63 1.90 -4.16
N PRO A 71 -15.41 1.88 -3.58
CA PRO A 71 -14.24 2.52 -4.17
C PRO A 71 -14.00 2.09 -5.61
N ASP A 72 -13.62 3.05 -6.43
CA ASP A 72 -13.38 2.84 -7.86
C ASP A 72 -11.97 3.26 -8.29
N SER A 73 -11.17 3.84 -7.39
CA SER A 73 -9.86 4.37 -7.74
C SER A 73 -8.85 4.26 -6.59
N VAL A 74 -7.59 4.12 -6.99
CA VAL A 74 -6.41 4.22 -6.12
C VAL A 74 -5.70 5.52 -6.46
N SER A 75 -5.34 6.31 -5.46
CA SER A 75 -4.46 7.48 -5.58
C SER A 75 -3.12 7.15 -4.93
N VAL A 76 -2.02 7.42 -5.63
CA VAL A 76 -0.65 7.25 -5.13
C VAL A 76 0.02 8.61 -5.11
N VAL A 77 0.50 9.04 -3.96
CA VAL A 77 1.15 10.34 -3.77
C VAL A 77 2.53 10.11 -3.18
N ILE A 78 3.56 10.59 -3.88
CA ILE A 78 4.97 10.50 -3.46
C ILE A 78 5.49 11.89 -3.06
N ALA A 79 5.13 12.91 -3.84
CA ALA A 79 5.44 14.32 -3.63
C ALA A 79 4.40 15.18 -4.34
N ASP A 80 4.45 16.49 -4.15
CA ASP A 80 3.48 17.44 -4.74
C ASP A 80 3.37 17.31 -6.27
N ASN A 81 4.49 17.08 -6.94
CA ASN A 81 4.57 16.90 -8.40
C ASN A 81 4.58 15.43 -8.85
N GLN A 82 4.27 14.49 -7.96
CA GLN A 82 4.29 13.05 -8.20
C GLN A 82 3.03 12.42 -7.60
N GLN A 83 1.90 12.69 -8.26
CA GLN A 83 0.60 12.16 -7.91
C GLN A 83 0.03 11.36 -9.06
N TYR A 84 -0.44 10.17 -8.76
CA TYR A 84 -0.89 9.21 -9.74
C TYR A 84 -2.22 8.61 -9.33
N TYR A 85 -2.94 8.06 -10.30
CA TYR A 85 -4.13 7.27 -10.03
C TYR A 85 -4.17 6.00 -10.88
N LEU A 86 -4.94 5.03 -10.38
CA LEU A 86 -5.27 3.79 -11.06
C LEU A 86 -6.78 3.55 -10.88
N GLN A 87 -7.45 3.12 -11.95
CA GLN A 87 -8.86 2.74 -11.90
C GLN A 87 -9.01 1.28 -11.42
N LEU A 88 -9.83 1.07 -10.40
CA LEU A 88 -10.19 -0.26 -9.93
C LEU A 88 -11.21 -0.91 -10.88
N GLN A 89 -10.95 -2.16 -11.21
CA GLN A 89 -11.86 -3.01 -11.98
C GLN A 89 -12.69 -3.90 -11.04
N PRO A 90 -14.02 -4.02 -11.24
CA PRO A 90 -14.85 -4.91 -10.44
C PRO A 90 -14.31 -6.34 -10.38
N GLY A 91 -14.27 -6.93 -9.18
CA GLY A 91 -13.85 -8.33 -8.97
C GLY A 91 -12.34 -8.58 -8.98
N LYS A 92 -11.52 -7.64 -9.47
CA LYS A 92 -10.05 -7.74 -9.40
C LYS A 92 -9.56 -7.40 -8.00
N LYS A 93 -8.63 -8.20 -7.48
CA LYS A 93 -8.11 -8.05 -6.09
C LYS A 93 -6.67 -7.57 -6.02
N LYS A 94 -5.89 -7.75 -7.09
CA LYS A 94 -4.47 -7.39 -7.12
C LYS A 94 -4.21 -6.40 -8.23
N TYR A 95 -3.50 -5.33 -7.91
CA TYR A 95 -3.17 -4.27 -8.85
C TYR A 95 -1.68 -3.99 -8.80
N SER A 96 -1.05 -4.02 -9.96
CA SER A 96 0.30 -3.51 -10.13
C SER A 96 0.22 -1.98 -10.08
N LEU A 97 0.97 -1.36 -9.18
CA LEU A 97 1.25 0.07 -9.17
C LEU A 97 2.61 0.24 -9.86
N SER A 98 2.59 0.57 -11.14
CA SER A 98 3.81 0.67 -11.96
C SER A 98 3.60 1.68 -13.08
N ARG A 99 4.64 1.94 -13.88
CA ARG A 99 4.59 2.88 -15.00
C ARG A 99 3.50 2.56 -16.03
N SER A 100 3.16 1.28 -16.22
CA SER A 100 2.17 0.86 -17.21
C SER A 100 0.72 0.99 -16.72
N THR A 101 0.51 1.17 -15.41
CA THR A 101 -0.82 1.15 -14.80
C THR A 101 -1.17 2.45 -14.08
N LEU A 102 -0.18 3.23 -13.66
CA LEU A 102 -0.34 4.52 -13.02
C LEU A 102 -0.46 5.63 -14.06
N THR A 103 -1.54 6.40 -13.94
CA THR A 103 -1.75 7.60 -14.76
C THR A 103 -1.39 8.83 -13.93
N PRO A 104 -0.53 9.75 -14.42
CA PRO A 104 -0.22 10.98 -13.70
C PRO A 104 -1.44 11.90 -13.63
N ARG A 105 -1.64 12.56 -12.47
CA ARG A 105 -2.58 13.67 -12.36
C ARG A 105 -2.05 14.90 -13.10
N ALA A 106 -2.94 15.84 -13.41
CA ALA A 106 -2.56 17.12 -14.00
C ALA A 106 -1.47 17.81 -13.15
N GLY A 107 -0.39 18.26 -13.79
CA GLY A 107 0.77 18.86 -13.12
C GLY A 107 1.79 17.89 -12.53
N SER A 108 1.51 16.57 -12.54
CA SER A 108 2.49 15.56 -12.09
C SER A 108 3.42 15.11 -13.22
N ILE A 109 4.67 14.81 -12.88
CA ILE A 109 5.62 14.18 -13.80
C ILE A 109 5.25 12.70 -14.04
N PRO A 110 5.57 12.12 -15.20
CA PRO A 110 5.34 10.69 -15.45
C PRO A 110 5.99 9.80 -14.38
N PHE A 111 5.30 8.72 -13.99
CA PHE A 111 5.84 7.77 -13.02
C PHE A 111 7.08 7.05 -13.57
N SER A 112 8.13 6.96 -12.76
CA SER A 112 9.36 6.23 -13.08
C SER A 112 9.49 4.95 -12.24
N SER A 113 9.67 5.10 -10.93
CA SER A 113 9.87 4.02 -9.96
C SER A 113 9.63 4.50 -8.53
N PHE A 114 9.57 3.55 -7.60
CA PHE A 114 9.65 3.77 -6.16
C PHE A 114 11.11 3.73 -5.73
N ALA A 115 11.65 4.87 -5.30
CA ALA A 115 13.05 5.03 -4.94
C ALA A 115 13.25 4.95 -3.42
N SER A 116 14.41 4.48 -2.99
CA SER A 116 14.80 4.43 -1.58
C SER A 116 14.67 5.80 -0.91
N GLY A 117 14.19 5.81 0.33
CA GLY A 117 13.97 7.02 1.14
C GLY A 117 12.64 7.74 0.84
N GLN A 118 11.83 7.25 -0.11
CA GLN A 118 10.50 7.81 -0.34
C GLN A 118 9.51 7.31 0.71
N GLN A 119 8.62 8.21 1.13
CA GLN A 119 7.37 7.85 1.80
C GLN A 119 6.23 8.08 0.82
N ILE A 120 5.41 7.05 0.64
CA ILE A 120 4.32 7.02 -0.33
C ILE A 120 3.01 6.95 0.44
N MET A 121 2.06 7.77 0.06
CA MET A 121 0.68 7.66 0.50
C MET A 121 -0.14 6.94 -0.57
N ILE A 122 -0.77 5.83 -0.20
CA ILE A 122 -1.70 5.08 -1.05
C ILE A 122 -3.10 5.24 -0.47
N ALA A 123 -3.97 5.88 -1.23
CA ALA A 123 -5.36 6.08 -0.87
C ALA A 123 -6.26 5.25 -1.78
N ILE A 124 -7.23 4.54 -1.23
CA ILE A 124 -8.27 3.85 -1.99
C ILE A 124 -9.58 4.55 -1.71
N GLY A 125 -10.30 4.90 -2.77
CA GLY A 125 -11.47 5.71 -2.63
C GLY A 125 -12.24 5.85 -3.91
N ARG A 126 -13.03 6.92 -3.93
CA ARG A 126 -13.90 7.23 -5.03
C ARG A 126 -13.55 8.57 -5.65
N LEU A 127 -13.26 8.56 -6.95
CA LEU A 127 -13.12 9.80 -7.70
C LEU A 127 -14.50 10.29 -8.14
N ARG A 128 -14.85 11.50 -7.73
CA ARG A 128 -16.04 12.23 -8.16
C ARG A 128 -15.62 13.44 -8.96
N ILE A 129 -16.28 13.67 -10.07
CA ILE A 129 -16.24 14.95 -10.74
C ILE A 129 -17.45 15.73 -10.21
N ASP A 130 -17.21 16.82 -9.49
CA ASP A 130 -18.25 17.80 -9.20
C ASP A 130 -18.61 18.48 -10.53
N HIS A 131 -19.76 18.13 -11.10
CA HIS A 131 -20.19 18.65 -12.40
C HIS A 131 -20.58 20.14 -12.37
N ILE A 132 -20.78 20.72 -11.19
CA ILE A 132 -21.11 22.14 -11.01
C ILE A 132 -19.82 22.96 -10.90
N LYS A 133 -18.90 22.54 -10.04
CA LYS A 133 -17.61 23.23 -9.84
C LYS A 133 -16.52 22.82 -10.83
N LYS A 134 -16.74 21.74 -11.58
CA LYS A 134 -15.74 21.06 -12.43
C LYS A 134 -14.48 20.65 -11.64
N GLU A 135 -14.66 20.34 -10.36
CA GLU A 135 -13.58 19.95 -9.46
C GLU A 135 -13.58 18.43 -9.27
N GLU A 136 -12.39 17.84 -9.20
CA GLU A 136 -12.24 16.44 -8.81
C GLU A 136 -12.22 16.33 -7.29
N ALA A 137 -13.20 15.65 -6.71
CA ALA A 137 -13.21 15.29 -5.30
C ALA A 137 -12.89 13.81 -5.15
N PHE A 138 -11.84 13.49 -4.38
CA PHE A 138 -11.48 12.10 -4.07
C PHE A 138 -11.91 11.75 -2.64
N ARG A 139 -12.96 10.93 -2.51
CA ARG A 139 -13.43 10.47 -1.20
C ARG A 139 -12.69 9.21 -0.78
N VAL A 140 -11.85 9.34 0.24
CA VAL A 140 -11.01 8.25 0.74
C VAL A 140 -11.82 7.28 1.60
N HIS A 141 -11.63 5.99 1.36
CA HIS A 141 -12.21 4.89 2.15
C HIS A 141 -11.15 4.06 2.87
N TRP A 142 -9.90 4.10 2.40
CA TRP A 142 -8.75 3.52 3.05
C TRP A 142 -7.50 4.35 2.70
N LEU A 143 -6.60 4.50 3.65
CA LEU A 143 -5.34 5.23 3.48
C LEU A 143 -4.22 4.45 4.15
N GLY A 144 -3.14 4.19 3.43
CA GLY A 144 -1.93 3.56 3.96
C GLY A 144 -0.69 4.39 3.62
N LEU A 145 0.32 4.29 4.48
CA LEU A 145 1.65 4.85 4.26
C LEU A 145 2.63 3.72 3.94
N VAL A 146 3.55 3.96 3.02
CA VAL A 146 4.57 3.00 2.61
C VAL A 146 5.92 3.70 2.62
N ASP A 147 6.86 3.18 3.41
CA ASP A 147 8.25 3.60 3.39
C ASP A 147 9.04 2.69 2.44
N VAL A 148 9.77 3.32 1.52
CA VAL A 148 10.65 2.61 0.58
C VAL A 148 12.07 2.59 1.16
N LYS A 149 12.56 1.43 1.58
CA LYS A 149 13.86 1.29 2.25
C LYS A 149 14.57 -0.03 1.95
#